data_AF-A0A7U2MIJ1-F1
#
_entry.id   AF-A0A7U2MIJ1-F1
#
_cell.length_a   1.000
_cell.length_b   1.000
_cell.length_c   1.000
_cell.angle_alpha   90.00
_cell.angle_beta   90.00
_cell.angle_gamma   90.00
#
_symmetry.space_group_name_H-M   'P 1'
#
loop_
_entity.id
_entity.type
_entity.pdbx_description
1 polymer ?
#
loop_
_entity_poly.entity_id
_entity_poly.type
_entity_poly.pdbx_seq_one_letter_code
_entity_poly.pdbx_strand_id
1 'polypeptide(L)'
;MGDTNYSFFPKWDPVPDEWFEAPIRPYDGKSEEHKQMLTEELAILKAFYHGVMTAEEAAYAITRPISTSSIPVLNTYSDECIALFMLWRQIVNACEEWPASRIPDLVALLSAISKIPDHIHRGEATDDEDEGPLGWDILPYFAAEWRDAHWRIPMNILQDYPDTAARLRERGLYIRAQEVESQLVAAGIWDLWRAINYVIWTLEMKPNHDYHAEERTGVHHHPLAFYSLELDFQVPAVACWIKHNGQRMHQCIARDGLKGNPDLPTVRMHFGEPIERWAFWKKRLLELANDPDDFTRRGAQLAIGYMDEATGSLTEK
;
A
#
# COMPACT_ATOMS: atom_id res chain seq x y z
N MET A 1 18.44 12.85 26.10
CA MET A 1 18.87 11.72 25.25
C MET A 1 17.84 10.61 25.41
N GLY A 2 16.83 10.63 24.57
CA GLY A 2 15.83 9.57 24.45
C GLY A 2 15.58 9.42 22.96
N ASP A 3 15.87 8.24 22.45
CA ASP A 3 15.84 7.88 21.04
C ASP A 3 14.38 7.97 20.55
N THR A 4 14.00 9.04 19.85
CA THR A 4 12.65 9.32 19.35
C THR A 4 12.33 8.57 18.06
N ASN A 5 12.80 7.33 17.93
CA ASN A 5 12.55 6.50 16.76
C ASN A 5 11.56 5.38 17.12
N TYR A 6 10.33 5.79 17.45
CA TYR A 6 9.24 4.86 17.79
C TYR A 6 8.44 4.52 16.54
N SER A 7 8.83 3.41 15.93
CA SER A 7 8.12 2.75 14.84
C SER A 7 7.01 1.86 15.42
N PHE A 8 5.79 1.88 14.84
CA PHE A 8 4.75 0.87 15.11
C PHE A 8 5.19 -0.54 14.71
N PHE A 9 6.26 -0.64 13.91
CA PHE A 9 6.82 -1.88 13.41
C PHE A 9 7.90 -2.42 14.36
N PRO A 10 7.94 -3.74 14.57
CA PRO A 10 9.07 -4.39 15.22
C PRO A 10 10.39 -3.95 14.58
N LYS A 11 11.47 -3.90 15.38
CA LYS A 11 12.82 -3.89 14.82
C LYS A 11 13.04 -5.27 14.19
N TRP A 12 12.86 -5.37 12.88
CA TRP A 12 13.14 -6.59 12.15
C TRP A 12 14.65 -6.77 12.05
N ASP A 13 15.10 -8.00 12.26
CA ASP A 13 16.47 -8.40 12.00
C ASP A 13 16.80 -8.21 10.50
N PRO A 14 18.09 -8.09 10.14
CA PRO A 14 18.51 -8.12 8.74
C PRO A 14 17.92 -9.34 8.03
N VAL A 15 17.54 -9.16 6.77
CA VAL A 15 16.98 -10.22 5.93
C VAL A 15 18.11 -11.22 5.65
N PRO A 16 17.97 -12.49 6.04
CA PRO A 16 19.00 -13.49 5.79
C PRO A 16 19.11 -13.80 4.30
N ASP A 17 20.30 -14.16 3.82
CA ASP A 17 20.54 -14.48 2.42
C ASP A 17 19.65 -15.64 1.91
N GLU A 18 19.29 -16.57 2.80
CA GLU A 18 18.39 -17.68 2.50
C GLU A 18 16.96 -17.23 2.14
N TRP A 19 16.54 -16.03 2.54
CA TRP A 19 15.25 -15.46 2.18
C TRP A 19 15.10 -15.35 0.66
N PHE A 20 16.17 -14.95 -0.03
CA PHE A 20 16.17 -14.80 -1.49
C PHE A 20 16.18 -16.14 -2.24
N GLU A 21 16.61 -17.22 -1.59
CA GLU A 21 16.65 -18.56 -2.19
C GLU A 21 15.41 -19.39 -1.85
N ALA A 22 14.68 -19.00 -0.80
CA ALA A 22 13.52 -19.72 -0.29
C ALA A 22 12.42 -19.94 -1.33
N PRO A 23 12.10 -18.98 -2.23
CA PRO A 23 11.07 -19.17 -3.26
C PRO A 23 11.45 -20.19 -4.34
N ILE A 24 12.76 -20.39 -4.59
CA ILE A 24 13.26 -21.24 -5.67
C ILE A 24 13.18 -22.72 -5.28
N ARG A 25 13.47 -23.04 -4.00
CA ARG A 25 13.55 -24.42 -3.51
C ARG A 25 12.25 -25.24 -3.65
N PRO A 26 11.06 -24.71 -3.33
CA PRO A 26 9.78 -25.40 -3.50
C PRO A 26 9.12 -25.15 -4.86
N TYR A 27 9.80 -24.55 -5.84
CA TYR A 27 9.21 -24.26 -7.15
C TYR A 27 8.70 -25.55 -7.81
N ASP A 28 7.38 -25.66 -7.96
CA ASP A 28 6.66 -26.81 -8.52
C ASP A 28 6.07 -26.52 -9.91
N GLY A 29 6.34 -25.32 -10.45
CA GLY A 29 5.90 -24.91 -11.77
C GLY A 29 6.52 -25.76 -12.89
N LYS A 30 5.79 -25.86 -14.01
CA LYS A 30 6.17 -26.73 -15.14
C LYS A 30 7.16 -26.09 -16.13
N SER A 31 7.50 -24.80 -15.96
CA SER A 31 8.37 -24.05 -16.88
C SER A 31 9.73 -23.79 -16.24
N GLU A 32 10.78 -24.30 -16.88
CA GLU A 32 12.16 -23.98 -16.50
C GLU A 32 12.50 -22.53 -16.84
N GLU A 33 11.86 -21.96 -17.87
CA GLU A 33 12.03 -20.54 -18.24
C GLU A 33 11.56 -19.63 -17.11
N HIS A 34 10.35 -19.85 -16.57
CA HIS A 34 9.85 -19.07 -15.42
C HIS A 34 10.73 -19.24 -14.18
N LYS A 35 11.22 -20.45 -13.92
CA LYS A 35 12.14 -20.71 -12.80
C LYS A 35 13.45 -19.94 -12.96
N GLN A 36 13.99 -19.90 -14.19
CA GLN A 36 15.20 -19.14 -14.50
C GLN A 36 14.97 -17.64 -14.32
N MET A 37 13.88 -17.08 -14.85
CA MET A 37 13.53 -15.66 -14.67
C MET A 37 13.48 -15.29 -13.19
N LEU A 38 12.75 -16.07 -12.38
CA LEU A 38 12.65 -15.84 -10.94
C LEU A 38 14.01 -15.89 -10.24
N THR A 39 14.86 -16.83 -10.63
CA THR A 39 16.21 -16.96 -10.06
C THR A 39 17.05 -15.71 -10.35
N GLU A 40 17.00 -15.21 -11.59
CA GLU A 40 17.69 -13.97 -11.98
C GLU A 40 17.13 -12.75 -11.24
N GLU A 41 15.80 -12.62 -11.17
CA GLU A 41 15.10 -11.56 -10.46
C GLU A 41 15.45 -11.51 -8.96
N LEU A 42 15.47 -12.68 -8.29
CA LEU A 42 15.83 -12.78 -6.87
C LEU A 42 17.29 -12.43 -6.60
N ALA A 43 18.21 -12.82 -7.50
CA ALA A 43 19.61 -12.42 -7.41
C ALA A 43 19.78 -10.90 -7.51
N ILE A 44 18.99 -10.25 -8.37
CA ILE A 44 18.98 -8.79 -8.54
C ILE A 44 18.38 -8.12 -7.30
N LEU A 45 17.25 -8.62 -6.80
CA LEU A 45 16.61 -8.10 -5.58
C LEU A 45 17.54 -8.22 -4.36
N LYS A 46 18.33 -9.30 -4.28
CA LYS A 46 19.38 -9.49 -3.27
C LYS A 46 20.51 -8.47 -3.40
N ALA A 47 21.01 -8.24 -4.60
CA ALA A 47 22.05 -7.24 -4.85
C ALA A 47 21.56 -5.82 -4.48
N PHE A 48 20.30 -5.50 -4.83
CA PHE A 48 19.63 -4.26 -4.43
C PHE A 48 19.50 -4.16 -2.90
N TYR A 49 19.05 -5.21 -2.22
CA TYR A 49 18.98 -5.25 -0.76
C TYR A 49 20.33 -4.93 -0.12
N HIS A 50 21.42 -5.51 -0.61
CA HIS A 50 22.77 -5.27 -0.08
C HIS A 50 23.41 -3.95 -0.52
N GLY A 51 22.67 -3.09 -1.23
CA GLY A 51 23.15 -1.77 -1.68
C GLY A 51 24.20 -1.85 -2.79
N VAL A 52 24.28 -2.97 -3.49
CA VAL A 52 25.18 -3.17 -4.64
C VAL A 52 24.64 -2.47 -5.89
N MET A 53 23.32 -2.25 -5.94
CA MET A 53 22.62 -1.60 -7.06
C MET A 53 21.77 -0.44 -6.56
N THR A 54 21.69 0.61 -7.37
CA THR A 54 20.68 1.68 -7.21
C THR A 54 19.28 1.19 -7.58
N ALA A 55 18.24 1.96 -7.23
CA ALA A 55 16.87 1.62 -7.59
C ALA A 55 16.67 1.56 -9.12
N GLU A 56 17.31 2.46 -9.87
CA GLU A 56 17.24 2.52 -11.34
C GLU A 56 17.95 1.34 -12.00
N GLU A 57 19.15 1.00 -11.53
CA GLU A 57 19.89 -0.17 -12.03
C GLU A 57 19.15 -1.47 -11.72
N ALA A 58 18.61 -1.59 -10.50
CA ALA A 58 17.83 -2.75 -10.10
C ALA A 58 16.54 -2.86 -10.89
N ALA A 59 15.82 -1.75 -11.12
CA ALA A 59 14.60 -1.72 -11.93
C ALA A 59 14.86 -2.18 -13.37
N TYR A 60 15.94 -1.71 -14.00
CA TYR A 60 16.31 -2.13 -15.34
C TYR A 60 16.68 -3.62 -15.39
N ALA A 61 17.47 -4.09 -14.42
CA ALA A 61 17.90 -5.47 -14.41
C ALA A 61 16.75 -6.43 -14.11
N ILE A 62 15.92 -6.14 -13.10
CA ILE A 62 14.88 -7.04 -12.59
C ILE A 62 13.73 -7.23 -13.58
N THR A 63 13.45 -6.23 -14.41
CA THR A 63 12.38 -6.29 -15.42
C THR A 63 12.82 -7.00 -16.71
N ARG A 64 14.13 -7.14 -16.94
CA ARG A 64 14.68 -7.61 -18.22
C ARG A 64 14.38 -9.08 -18.53
N PRO A 65 14.41 -10.04 -17.59
CA PRO A 65 14.04 -11.43 -17.86
C PRO A 65 12.62 -11.56 -18.44
N ILE A 66 11.68 -10.79 -17.91
CA ILE A 66 10.29 -10.73 -18.41
C ILE A 66 10.21 -9.96 -19.72
N SER A 67 10.84 -8.78 -19.81
CA SER A 67 10.73 -7.91 -20.99
C SER A 67 11.34 -8.52 -22.25
N THR A 68 12.35 -9.37 -22.11
CA THR A 68 13.09 -9.96 -23.24
C THR A 68 12.74 -11.41 -23.55
N SER A 69 11.84 -12.02 -22.78
CA SER A 69 11.32 -13.37 -23.05
C SER A 69 10.05 -13.31 -23.91
N SER A 70 9.72 -14.43 -24.55
CA SER A 70 8.37 -14.63 -25.11
C SER A 70 7.47 -15.25 -24.04
N ILE A 71 6.16 -15.16 -24.21
CA ILE A 71 5.18 -15.79 -23.32
C ILE A 71 5.39 -17.31 -23.37
N PRO A 72 5.68 -17.98 -22.24
CA PRO A 72 5.81 -19.44 -22.22
C PRO A 72 4.46 -20.12 -22.48
N VAL A 73 4.41 -21.05 -23.44
CA VAL A 73 3.17 -21.76 -23.80
C VAL A 73 2.94 -22.92 -22.84
N LEU A 74 2.20 -22.68 -21.76
CA LEU A 74 1.86 -23.68 -20.75
C LEU A 74 0.43 -24.20 -20.88
N ASN A 75 -0.34 -23.64 -21.83
CA ASN A 75 -1.75 -23.94 -22.07
C ASN A 75 -2.62 -23.65 -20.85
N THR A 76 -2.33 -22.58 -20.14
CA THR A 76 -3.21 -22.04 -19.10
C THR A 76 -3.94 -20.79 -19.60
N TYR A 77 -4.87 -20.28 -18.81
CA TYR A 77 -5.65 -19.09 -19.17
C TYR A 77 -4.89 -17.78 -18.96
N SER A 78 -3.67 -17.81 -18.42
CA SER A 78 -2.97 -16.59 -17.99
C SER A 78 -1.45 -16.76 -18.07
N ASP A 79 -0.97 -17.44 -19.13
CA ASP A 79 0.44 -17.77 -19.32
C ASP A 79 1.33 -16.50 -19.36
N GLU A 80 0.78 -15.40 -19.87
CA GLU A 80 1.40 -14.09 -20.04
C GLU A 80 1.66 -13.32 -18.74
N CYS A 81 1.01 -13.69 -17.62
CA CYS A 81 1.13 -12.95 -16.37
C CYS A 81 1.80 -13.76 -15.25
N ILE A 82 2.09 -15.05 -15.45
CA ILE A 82 2.69 -15.92 -14.41
C ILE A 82 4.01 -15.34 -13.91
N ALA A 83 4.91 -14.93 -14.81
CA ALA A 83 6.19 -14.34 -14.44
C ALA A 83 6.02 -13.04 -13.64
N LEU A 84 5.06 -12.19 -14.03
CA LEU A 84 4.74 -10.97 -13.30
C LEU A 84 4.25 -11.27 -11.88
N PHE A 85 3.31 -12.20 -11.70
CA PHE A 85 2.85 -12.60 -10.37
C PHE A 85 3.98 -13.17 -9.51
N MET A 86 4.90 -13.93 -10.09
CA MET A 86 6.06 -14.45 -9.36
C MET A 86 6.96 -13.31 -8.85
N LEU A 87 7.29 -12.33 -9.69
CA LEU A 87 8.05 -11.15 -9.31
C LEU A 87 7.31 -10.32 -8.24
N TRP A 88 6.04 -10.00 -8.47
CA TRP A 88 5.25 -9.19 -7.55
C TRP A 88 5.08 -9.84 -6.20
N ARG A 89 4.88 -11.16 -6.14
CA ARG A 89 4.81 -11.88 -4.87
C ARG A 89 6.06 -11.65 -4.01
N GLN A 90 7.24 -11.65 -4.62
CA GLN A 90 8.49 -11.44 -3.87
C GLN A 90 8.65 -9.99 -3.42
N ILE A 91 8.26 -9.02 -4.24
CA ILE A 91 8.31 -7.60 -3.84
C ILE A 91 7.25 -7.31 -2.75
N VAL A 92 6.07 -7.91 -2.83
CA VAL A 92 5.03 -7.84 -1.79
C VAL A 92 5.55 -8.44 -0.47
N ASN A 93 6.13 -9.64 -0.51
CA ASN A 93 6.76 -10.25 0.66
C ASN A 93 7.89 -9.36 1.23
N ALA A 94 8.70 -8.72 0.37
CA ALA A 94 9.73 -7.79 0.81
C ALA A 94 9.12 -6.58 1.56
N CYS A 95 8.01 -6.04 1.06
CA CYS A 95 7.26 -4.97 1.73
C CYS A 95 6.76 -5.38 3.13
N GLU A 96 6.48 -6.67 3.37
CA GLU A 96 6.04 -7.20 4.67
C GLU A 96 7.18 -7.62 5.61
N GLU A 97 8.26 -8.18 5.07
CA GLU A 97 9.26 -8.90 5.86
C GLU A 97 10.57 -8.13 6.03
N TRP A 98 10.90 -7.20 5.13
CA TRP A 98 12.15 -6.44 5.26
C TRP A 98 12.11 -5.46 6.45
N PRO A 99 13.24 -4.92 6.92
CA PRO A 99 13.23 -3.86 7.91
C PRO A 99 12.47 -2.63 7.42
N ALA A 100 11.71 -1.98 8.31
CA ALA A 100 10.90 -0.80 7.97
C ALA A 100 11.74 0.34 7.36
N SER A 101 13.02 0.44 7.72
CA SER A 101 13.98 1.38 7.13
C SER A 101 14.26 1.16 5.65
N ARG A 102 13.91 -0.01 5.09
CA ARG A 102 14.10 -0.37 3.67
C ARG A 102 12.85 -0.19 2.82
N ILE A 103 11.69 0.13 3.41
CA ILE A 103 10.46 0.40 2.65
C ILE A 103 10.63 1.57 1.66
N PRO A 104 11.28 2.70 2.01
CA PRO A 104 11.52 3.76 1.04
C PRO A 104 12.33 3.29 -0.18
N ASP A 105 13.29 2.39 0.01
CA ASP A 105 14.08 1.82 -1.08
C ASP A 105 13.20 0.96 -2.01
N LEU A 106 12.32 0.12 -1.45
CA LEU A 106 11.37 -0.68 -2.23
C LEU A 106 10.39 0.20 -3.03
N VAL A 107 9.91 1.30 -2.43
CA VAL A 107 9.04 2.26 -3.11
C VAL A 107 9.80 2.96 -4.24
N ALA A 108 11.08 3.31 -4.03
CA ALA A 108 11.93 3.85 -5.09
C ALA A 108 12.15 2.85 -6.22
N LEU A 109 12.38 1.58 -5.91
CA LEU A 109 12.49 0.49 -6.89
C LEU A 109 11.20 0.38 -7.74
N LEU A 110 10.03 0.32 -7.11
CA LEU A 110 8.75 0.26 -7.82
C LEU A 110 8.51 1.50 -8.70
N SER A 111 8.87 2.69 -8.21
CA SER A 111 8.78 3.93 -8.98
C SER A 111 9.77 3.98 -10.15
N ALA A 112 10.91 3.30 -10.04
CA ALA A 112 11.86 3.17 -11.13
C ALA A 112 11.40 2.13 -12.16
N ILE A 113 10.81 1.01 -11.71
CA ILE A 113 10.18 0.01 -12.59
C ILE A 113 9.08 0.65 -13.42
N SER A 114 8.22 1.50 -12.81
CA SER A 114 7.14 2.19 -13.51
C SER A 114 7.60 3.23 -14.54
N LYS A 115 8.91 3.40 -14.75
CA LYS A 115 9.50 4.29 -15.76
C LYS A 115 10.31 3.53 -16.80
N ILE A 116 10.37 2.20 -16.71
CA ILE A 116 11.03 1.36 -17.70
C ILE A 116 10.21 1.41 -19.00
N PRO A 117 10.84 1.77 -20.14
CA PRO A 117 10.14 1.94 -21.41
C PRO A 117 9.89 0.61 -22.15
N ASP A 118 10.38 -0.51 -21.62
CA ASP A 118 10.24 -1.83 -22.24
C ASP A 118 8.80 -2.35 -22.08
N HIS A 119 8.43 -3.26 -22.98
CA HIS A 119 7.14 -3.96 -22.91
C HIS A 119 7.29 -5.35 -22.28
N ILE A 120 6.20 -5.84 -21.71
CA ILE A 120 6.11 -7.19 -21.14
C ILE A 120 6.20 -8.22 -22.27
N HIS A 121 7.05 -9.23 -22.08
CA HIS A 121 7.24 -10.34 -23.01
C HIS A 121 7.45 -9.92 -24.47
N ARG A 122 8.41 -9.02 -24.75
CA ARG A 122 8.67 -8.46 -26.09
C ARG A 122 7.48 -7.74 -26.74
N GLY A 123 6.48 -7.36 -25.94
CA GLY A 123 5.22 -6.79 -26.39
C GLY A 123 4.20 -7.82 -26.86
N GLU A 124 4.38 -9.10 -26.54
CA GLU A 124 3.40 -10.16 -26.81
C GLU A 124 2.21 -10.10 -25.83
N ALA A 125 2.42 -9.61 -24.61
CA ALA A 125 1.35 -9.40 -23.64
C ALA A 125 0.61 -8.10 -23.95
N THR A 126 -0.71 -8.14 -24.00
CA THR A 126 -1.58 -7.00 -24.35
C THR A 126 -2.51 -6.65 -23.21
N ASP A 127 -2.90 -5.39 -23.11
CA ASP A 127 -4.03 -4.98 -22.27
C ASP A 127 -5.35 -5.39 -22.93
N ASP A 128 -6.26 -5.95 -22.12
CA ASP A 128 -7.60 -6.36 -22.55
C ASP A 128 -8.47 -5.15 -22.95
N GLU A 129 -8.17 -3.95 -22.43
CA GLU A 129 -8.98 -2.73 -22.68
C GLU A 129 -8.49 -1.89 -23.87
N ASP A 130 -7.18 -1.71 -24.02
CA ASP A 130 -6.59 -0.76 -24.99
C ASP A 130 -5.96 -1.43 -26.25
N GLU A 131 -5.99 -2.77 -26.36
CA GLU A 131 -5.38 -3.59 -27.44
C GLU A 131 -3.86 -3.36 -27.67
N GLY A 132 -3.21 -2.52 -26.85
CA GLY A 132 -1.79 -2.18 -26.94
C GLY A 132 -0.88 -3.13 -26.14
N PRO A 133 0.43 -3.16 -26.44
CA PRO A 133 1.39 -3.95 -25.69
C PRO A 133 1.51 -3.42 -24.25
N LEU A 134 1.44 -4.33 -23.29
CA LEU A 134 1.48 -4.00 -21.87
C LEU A 134 2.87 -3.45 -21.49
N GLY A 135 2.89 -2.30 -20.83
CA GLY A 135 4.09 -1.64 -20.31
C GLY A 135 4.28 -1.82 -18.81
N TRP A 136 5.41 -1.33 -18.29
CA TRP A 136 5.69 -1.29 -16.85
C TRP A 136 5.09 -0.08 -16.13
N ASP A 137 4.62 0.93 -16.86
CA ASP A 137 4.18 2.24 -16.37
C ASP A 137 3.03 2.18 -15.35
N ILE A 138 2.19 1.16 -15.45
CA ILE A 138 1.08 0.91 -14.53
C ILE A 138 1.36 -0.21 -13.50
N LEU A 139 2.56 -0.80 -13.51
CA LEU A 139 2.93 -1.98 -12.70
C LEU A 139 1.88 -3.09 -12.84
N PRO A 140 1.74 -3.70 -14.04
CA PRO A 140 0.62 -4.57 -14.36
C PRO A 140 0.48 -5.72 -13.36
N TYR A 141 -0.72 -5.97 -12.85
CA TYR A 141 -1.05 -6.97 -11.82
C TYR A 141 -0.45 -6.75 -10.42
N PHE A 142 0.42 -5.75 -10.19
CA PHE A 142 0.98 -5.49 -8.87
C PHE A 142 -0.12 -5.18 -7.83
N ALA A 143 -1.10 -4.35 -8.20
CA ALA A 143 -2.22 -4.04 -7.32
C ALA A 143 -3.11 -5.26 -7.00
N ALA A 144 -3.19 -6.23 -7.92
CA ALA A 144 -3.93 -7.48 -7.70
C ALA A 144 -3.20 -8.37 -6.70
N GLU A 145 -1.89 -8.60 -6.88
CA GLU A 145 -1.08 -9.38 -5.92
C GLU A 145 -1.05 -8.69 -4.55
N TRP A 146 -0.91 -7.36 -4.52
CA TRP A 146 -0.96 -6.59 -3.27
C TRP A 146 -2.28 -6.80 -2.53
N ARG A 147 -3.41 -6.69 -3.24
CA ARG A 147 -4.74 -6.90 -2.66
C ARG A 147 -4.89 -8.34 -2.16
N ASP A 148 -4.48 -9.33 -2.94
CA ASP A 148 -4.65 -10.73 -2.57
C ASP A 148 -3.82 -11.11 -1.33
N ALA A 149 -2.67 -10.46 -1.10
CA ALA A 149 -1.92 -10.57 0.15
C ALA A 149 -2.57 -9.82 1.33
N HIS A 150 -3.18 -8.66 1.09
CA HIS A 150 -3.60 -7.71 2.14
C HIS A 150 -5.10 -7.47 2.26
N TRP A 151 -5.97 -8.27 1.63
CA TRP A 151 -7.43 -8.04 1.56
C TRP A 151 -8.15 -8.06 2.92
N ARG A 152 -7.47 -8.43 4.01
CA ARG A 152 -8.11 -8.61 5.32
C ARG A 152 -8.49 -7.28 5.95
N ILE A 153 -9.80 -7.11 6.16
CA ILE A 153 -10.36 -6.00 6.94
C ILE A 153 -10.16 -6.24 8.46
N PRO A 154 -10.03 -5.18 9.28
CA PRO A 154 -9.79 -5.30 10.73
C PRO A 154 -10.77 -6.22 11.48
N MET A 155 -12.06 -6.19 11.14
CA MET A 155 -13.07 -7.06 11.76
C MET A 155 -12.74 -8.56 11.61
N ASN A 156 -12.28 -8.99 10.42
CA ASN A 156 -11.92 -10.38 10.17
C ASN A 156 -10.70 -10.77 11.03
N ILE A 157 -9.72 -9.87 11.17
CA ILE A 157 -8.55 -10.10 12.03
C ILE A 157 -8.97 -10.29 13.49
N LEU A 158 -9.91 -9.48 13.99
CA LEU A 158 -10.39 -9.61 15.37
C LEU A 158 -11.13 -10.93 15.62
N GLN A 159 -11.85 -11.44 14.61
CA GLN A 159 -12.57 -12.71 14.67
C GLN A 159 -11.62 -13.92 14.59
N ASP A 160 -10.67 -13.90 13.66
CA ASP A 160 -9.74 -15.00 13.43
C ASP A 160 -8.69 -15.12 14.55
N TYR A 161 -8.31 -13.99 15.16
CA TYR A 161 -7.27 -13.91 16.19
C TYR A 161 -7.82 -13.34 17.50
N PRO A 162 -8.54 -14.17 18.28
CA PRO A 162 -9.01 -13.77 19.61
C PRO A 162 -7.87 -13.70 20.65
N ASP A 163 -6.74 -14.38 20.40
CA ASP A 163 -5.54 -14.32 21.24
C ASP A 163 -4.86 -12.95 21.16
N THR A 164 -4.43 -12.42 22.32
CA THR A 164 -3.88 -11.06 22.40
C THR A 164 -2.55 -10.92 21.67
N ALA A 165 -1.67 -11.91 21.71
CA ALA A 165 -0.36 -11.82 21.07
C ALA A 165 -0.47 -11.98 19.55
N ALA A 166 -1.25 -12.95 19.09
CA ALA A 166 -1.53 -13.13 17.66
C ALA A 166 -2.22 -11.90 17.06
N ARG A 167 -3.22 -11.35 17.75
CA ARG A 167 -3.90 -10.11 17.33
C ARG A 167 -2.95 -8.93 17.21
N LEU A 168 -2.03 -8.75 18.17
CA LEU A 168 -1.04 -7.68 18.11
C LEU A 168 -0.12 -7.80 16.88
N ARG A 169 0.27 -9.04 16.52
CA ARG A 169 1.06 -9.31 15.31
C ARG A 169 0.28 -8.91 14.05
N GLU A 170 -0.95 -9.39 13.91
CA GLU A 170 -1.77 -9.12 12.72
C GLU A 170 -2.15 -7.64 12.59
N ARG A 171 -2.36 -6.94 13.71
CA ARG A 171 -2.51 -5.48 13.72
C ARG A 171 -1.26 -4.79 13.20
N GLY A 172 -0.08 -5.23 13.62
CA GLY A 172 1.19 -4.70 13.12
C GLY A 172 1.35 -4.89 11.62
N LEU A 173 0.97 -6.06 11.09
CA LEU A 173 0.98 -6.34 9.64
C LEU A 173 -0.02 -5.47 8.87
N TYR A 174 -1.23 -5.30 9.39
CA TYR A 174 -2.22 -4.40 8.81
C TYR A 174 -1.69 -2.96 8.70
N ILE A 175 -1.18 -2.41 9.81
CA ILE A 175 -0.63 -1.04 9.82
C ILE A 175 0.57 -0.94 8.87
N ARG A 176 1.34 -2.01 8.72
CA ARG A 176 2.50 -2.06 7.82
C ARG A 176 2.09 -1.99 6.37
N ALA A 177 1.05 -2.74 5.99
CA ALA A 177 0.46 -2.63 4.67
C ALA A 177 0.03 -1.19 4.40
N GLN A 178 -0.68 -0.56 5.34
CA GLN A 178 -1.15 0.84 5.22
C GLN A 178 0.01 1.85 5.09
N GLU A 179 1.13 1.65 5.80
CA GLU A 179 2.33 2.47 5.63
C GLU A 179 2.92 2.33 4.23
N VAL A 180 3.01 1.12 3.68
CA VAL A 180 3.51 0.90 2.32
C VAL A 180 2.57 1.53 1.30
N GLU A 181 1.25 1.31 1.42
CA GLU A 181 0.27 1.92 0.52
C GLU A 181 0.37 3.44 0.51
N SER A 182 0.52 4.05 1.69
CA SER A 182 0.66 5.49 1.82
C SER A 182 1.90 6.04 1.12
N GLN A 183 3.00 5.29 1.11
CA GLN A 183 4.22 5.66 0.39
C GLN A 183 4.09 5.46 -1.12
N LEU A 184 3.38 4.41 -1.57
CA LEU A 184 3.08 4.20 -3.00
C LEU A 184 2.22 5.35 -3.56
N VAL A 185 1.24 5.83 -2.79
CA VAL A 185 0.46 7.03 -3.16
C VAL A 185 1.33 8.30 -3.16
N ALA A 186 2.23 8.44 -2.19
CA ALA A 186 3.15 9.56 -2.12
C ALA A 186 4.11 9.59 -3.33
N ALA A 187 4.56 8.42 -3.78
CA ALA A 187 5.38 8.23 -4.97
C ALA A 187 4.61 8.39 -6.29
N GLY A 188 3.28 8.53 -6.25
CA GLY A 188 2.43 8.69 -7.43
C GLY A 188 2.17 7.40 -8.22
N ILE A 189 2.52 6.23 -7.64
CA ILE A 189 2.21 4.92 -8.21
C ILE A 189 0.71 4.65 -8.10
N TRP A 190 0.12 5.04 -6.97
CA TRP A 190 -1.33 4.99 -6.76
C TRP A 190 -1.90 6.38 -6.56
N ASP A 191 -3.19 6.49 -6.84
CA ASP A 191 -3.89 7.77 -6.83
C ASP A 191 -4.15 8.32 -5.41
N LEU A 192 -4.10 9.65 -5.28
CA LEU A 192 -4.27 10.38 -4.01
C LEU A 192 -5.66 10.16 -3.38
N TRP A 193 -6.69 9.89 -4.18
CA TRP A 193 -8.03 9.62 -3.69
C TRP A 193 -8.07 8.40 -2.77
N ARG A 194 -7.17 7.41 -2.92
CA ARG A 194 -7.05 6.31 -1.94
C ARG A 194 -6.78 6.82 -0.53
N ALA A 195 -5.81 7.72 -0.36
CA ALA A 195 -5.48 8.30 0.93
C ALA A 195 -6.65 9.12 1.49
N ILE A 196 -7.25 9.98 0.67
CA ILE A 196 -8.38 10.82 1.08
C ILE A 196 -9.58 9.96 1.49
N ASN A 197 -9.93 8.96 0.68
CA ASN A 197 -11.08 8.09 0.93
C ASN A 197 -10.87 7.26 2.20
N TYR A 198 -9.66 6.76 2.46
CA TYR A 198 -9.35 6.05 3.70
C TYR A 198 -9.57 6.94 4.94
N VAL A 199 -9.09 8.19 4.89
CA VAL A 199 -9.24 9.15 6.00
C VAL A 199 -10.72 9.51 6.20
N ILE A 200 -11.49 9.71 5.14
CA ILE A 200 -12.95 9.92 5.21
C ILE A 200 -13.63 8.72 5.88
N TRP A 201 -13.38 7.50 5.40
CA TRP A 201 -13.96 6.28 5.97
C TRP A 201 -13.67 6.14 7.46
N THR A 202 -12.48 6.56 7.91
CA THR A 202 -12.09 6.41 9.32
C THR A 202 -12.62 7.54 10.21
N LEU A 203 -12.48 8.80 9.78
CA LEU A 203 -12.72 9.96 10.65
C LEU A 203 -14.14 10.55 10.53
N GLU A 204 -14.85 10.27 9.44
CA GLU A 204 -16.21 10.79 9.20
C GLU A 204 -17.30 9.73 9.41
N MET A 205 -16.94 8.44 9.43
CA MET A 205 -17.89 7.38 9.73
C MET A 205 -18.41 7.48 11.16
N LYS A 206 -19.73 7.37 11.30
CA LYS A 206 -20.39 7.38 12.61
C LYS A 206 -20.21 6.01 13.29
N PRO A 207 -20.10 5.94 14.63
CA PRO A 207 -19.93 4.67 15.35
C PRO A 207 -21.05 3.63 15.10
N ASN A 208 -22.26 4.07 14.75
CA ASN A 208 -23.42 3.20 14.47
C ASN A 208 -23.78 3.20 12.98
N HIS A 209 -22.79 3.31 12.09
CA HIS A 209 -23.03 3.24 10.65
C HIS A 209 -23.61 1.87 10.27
N ASP A 210 -24.84 1.84 9.74
CA ASP A 210 -25.48 0.60 9.28
C ASP A 210 -25.03 0.30 7.85
N TYR A 211 -23.91 -0.41 7.73
CA TYR A 211 -23.38 -0.84 6.44
C TYR A 211 -24.40 -1.68 5.64
N HIS A 212 -25.19 -2.52 6.31
CA HIS A 212 -26.20 -3.36 5.65
C HIS A 212 -27.36 -2.53 5.07
N ALA A 213 -27.61 -1.32 5.59
CA ALA A 213 -28.54 -0.40 4.94
C ALA A 213 -27.99 0.10 3.58
N GLU A 214 -26.69 0.37 3.47
CA GLU A 214 -26.06 0.81 2.21
C GLU A 214 -25.98 -0.33 1.19
N GLU A 215 -25.64 -1.55 1.64
CA GLU A 215 -25.62 -2.77 0.82
C GLU A 215 -27.01 -3.06 0.20
N ARG A 216 -28.09 -2.85 0.97
CA ARG A 216 -29.48 -2.99 0.48
C ARG A 216 -29.87 -1.94 -0.57
N THR A 217 -29.13 -0.82 -0.67
CA THR A 217 -29.38 0.24 -1.65
C THR A 217 -28.57 0.11 -2.93
N GLY A 218 -27.75 -0.94 -3.07
CA GLY A 218 -27.00 -1.24 -4.30
C GLY A 218 -25.84 -0.26 -4.58
N VAL A 219 -25.35 0.44 -3.56
CA VAL A 219 -24.17 1.30 -3.71
C VAL A 219 -22.93 0.42 -3.86
N HIS A 220 -22.18 0.61 -4.96
CA HIS A 220 -20.96 -0.12 -5.25
C HIS A 220 -19.98 -0.09 -4.07
N HIS A 221 -19.47 -1.26 -3.68
CA HIS A 221 -18.51 -1.40 -2.59
C HIS A 221 -17.19 -0.70 -2.95
N HIS A 222 -16.82 0.34 -2.19
CA HIS A 222 -15.47 0.89 -2.30
C HIS A 222 -14.48 -0.14 -1.75
N PRO A 223 -13.34 -0.43 -2.42
CA PRO A 223 -12.32 -1.39 -1.96
C PRO A 223 -11.71 -1.10 -0.58
N LEU A 224 -12.01 0.06 0.00
CA LEU A 224 -11.52 0.54 1.30
C LEU A 224 -12.67 0.72 2.30
N ALA A 225 -13.90 0.34 1.94
CA ALA A 225 -15.03 0.40 2.85
C ALA A 225 -14.87 -0.67 3.93
N PHE A 226 -15.07 -0.29 5.19
CA PHE A 226 -15.08 -1.22 6.31
C PHE A 226 -16.49 -1.28 6.89
N TYR A 227 -16.94 -2.49 7.22
CA TYR A 227 -18.25 -2.75 7.83
C TYR A 227 -18.41 -2.11 9.22
N SER A 228 -17.29 -1.79 9.88
CA SER A 228 -17.22 -1.23 11.23
C SER A 228 -15.89 -0.51 11.47
N LEU A 229 -15.89 0.41 12.44
CA LEU A 229 -14.67 1.08 12.92
C LEU A 229 -14.01 0.23 13.99
N GLU A 230 -12.79 -0.22 13.71
CA GLU A 230 -11.82 -0.81 14.65
C GLU A 230 -10.67 0.20 14.81
N LEU A 231 -10.88 1.14 15.73
CA LEU A 231 -10.06 2.35 15.85
C LEU A 231 -8.58 2.05 16.15
N ASP A 232 -8.30 0.95 16.86
CA ASP A 232 -6.95 0.49 17.19
C ASP A 232 -6.17 -0.01 15.96
N PHE A 233 -6.83 -0.25 14.84
CA PHE A 233 -6.22 -0.52 13.53
C PHE A 233 -6.20 0.73 12.65
N GLN A 234 -7.35 1.38 12.49
CA GLN A 234 -7.54 2.39 11.45
C GLN A 234 -6.96 3.75 11.83
N VAL A 235 -6.95 4.13 13.11
CA VAL A 235 -6.39 5.41 13.55
C VAL A 235 -4.85 5.44 13.40
N PRO A 236 -4.10 4.39 13.77
CA PRO A 236 -2.68 4.29 13.40
C PRO A 236 -2.44 4.33 11.89
N ALA A 237 -3.28 3.66 11.09
CA ALA A 237 -3.19 3.72 9.63
C ALA A 237 -3.44 5.13 9.07
N VAL A 238 -4.41 5.87 9.62
CA VAL A 238 -4.62 7.29 9.29
C VAL A 238 -3.36 8.11 9.54
N ALA A 239 -2.61 7.82 10.61
CA ALA A 239 -1.33 8.49 10.85
C ALA A 239 -0.33 8.26 9.70
N CYS A 240 -0.23 7.03 9.18
CA CYS A 240 0.59 6.70 8.00
C CYS A 240 0.15 7.51 6.76
N TRP A 241 -1.15 7.51 6.46
CA TRP A 241 -1.71 8.27 5.33
C TRP A 241 -1.42 9.77 5.42
N ILE A 242 -1.58 10.37 6.60
CA ILE A 242 -1.31 11.80 6.82
C ILE A 242 0.19 12.10 6.78
N LYS A 243 1.04 11.24 7.36
CA LYS A 243 2.51 11.39 7.34
C LYS A 243 3.03 11.63 5.93
N HIS A 244 2.61 10.79 4.98
CA HIS A 244 3.17 10.80 3.62
C HIS A 244 2.38 11.67 2.64
N ASN A 245 1.07 11.86 2.87
CA ASN A 245 0.19 12.53 1.91
C ASN A 245 -0.51 13.78 2.46
N GLY A 246 -0.33 14.12 3.74
CA GLY A 246 -1.08 15.17 4.44
C GLY A 246 -1.06 16.52 3.75
N GLN A 247 0.10 16.97 3.27
CA GLN A 247 0.21 18.24 2.55
C GLN A 247 -0.57 18.24 1.23
N ARG A 248 -0.45 17.18 0.42
CA ARG A 248 -1.17 17.02 -0.85
C ARG A 248 -2.67 16.91 -0.62
N MET A 249 -3.09 16.16 0.40
CA MET A 249 -4.50 16.05 0.81
C MET A 249 -5.06 17.41 1.23
N HIS A 250 -4.37 18.13 2.11
CA HIS A 250 -4.77 19.46 2.56
C HIS A 250 -4.94 20.44 1.39
N GLN A 251 -3.97 20.49 0.48
CA GLN A 251 -4.04 21.34 -0.72
C GLN A 251 -5.20 20.94 -1.65
N CYS A 252 -5.41 19.65 -1.88
CA CYS A 252 -6.51 19.14 -2.70
C CYS A 252 -7.88 19.52 -2.12
N ILE A 253 -8.05 19.35 -0.81
CA ILE A 253 -9.28 19.72 -0.08
C ILE A 253 -9.49 21.24 -0.14
N ALA A 254 -8.45 22.03 0.14
CA ALA A 254 -8.52 23.49 0.16
C ALA A 254 -8.88 24.08 -1.21
N ARG A 255 -8.31 23.54 -2.29
CA ARG A 255 -8.47 24.07 -3.65
C ARG A 255 -9.77 23.62 -4.30
N ASP A 256 -10.05 22.32 -4.26
CA ASP A 256 -11.07 21.70 -5.12
C ASP A 256 -12.23 21.08 -4.34
N GLY A 257 -12.15 20.99 -3.01
CA GLY A 257 -13.20 20.42 -2.17
C GLY A 257 -13.66 19.03 -2.60
N LEU A 258 -12.69 18.20 -2.98
CA LEU A 258 -12.87 16.83 -3.48
C LEU A 258 -13.53 16.71 -4.87
N LYS A 259 -13.67 17.82 -5.63
CA LYS A 259 -14.10 17.75 -7.04
C LYS A 259 -13.14 16.85 -7.82
N GLY A 260 -13.70 15.97 -8.65
CA GLY A 260 -12.94 15.05 -9.49
C GLY A 260 -12.63 13.69 -8.85
N ASN A 261 -13.02 13.46 -7.60
CA ASN A 261 -13.00 12.12 -7.02
C ASN A 261 -14.24 11.31 -7.50
N PRO A 262 -14.06 10.27 -8.31
CA PRO A 262 -15.18 9.48 -8.83
C PRO A 262 -15.83 8.61 -7.74
N ASP A 263 -15.08 8.25 -6.70
CA ASP A 263 -15.42 7.19 -5.75
C ASP A 263 -15.53 7.74 -4.32
N LEU A 264 -16.20 8.88 -4.16
CA LEU A 264 -16.35 9.49 -2.84
C LEU A 264 -17.12 8.58 -1.86
N PRO A 265 -16.56 8.31 -0.65
CA PRO A 265 -17.23 7.50 0.36
C PRO A 265 -18.64 8.02 0.69
N THR A 266 -19.56 7.10 0.95
CA THR A 266 -20.95 7.38 1.34
C THR A 266 -21.04 8.03 2.72
N VAL A 267 -20.14 7.65 3.63
CA VAL A 267 -20.04 8.20 4.99
C VAL A 267 -19.56 9.65 5.05
N ARG A 268 -19.18 10.23 3.91
CA ARG A 268 -18.65 11.59 3.88
C ARG A 268 -19.66 12.58 4.47
N MET A 269 -19.16 13.49 5.28
CA MET A 269 -19.91 14.62 5.77
C MET A 269 -19.94 15.75 4.74
N HIS A 270 -21.00 16.55 4.79
CA HIS A 270 -21.09 17.81 4.08
C HIS A 270 -20.54 18.93 4.97
N PHE A 271 -19.73 19.80 4.37
CA PHE A 271 -19.14 20.97 5.01
C PHE A 271 -19.53 22.23 4.24
N GLY A 272 -19.66 23.36 4.93
CA GLY A 272 -20.01 24.63 4.29
C GLY A 272 -18.87 25.15 3.44
N GLU A 273 -17.64 25.04 3.97
CA GLU A 273 -16.40 25.28 3.23
C GLU A 273 -15.57 24.00 3.15
N PRO A 274 -14.91 23.71 2.00
CA PRO A 274 -14.10 22.50 1.85
C PRO A 274 -13.06 22.28 2.95
N ILE A 275 -12.41 23.36 3.39
CA ILE A 275 -11.30 23.30 4.36
C ILE A 275 -11.77 22.96 5.78
N GLU A 276 -13.04 23.17 6.10
CA GLU A 276 -13.63 22.76 7.38
C GLU A 276 -13.48 21.26 7.61
N ARG A 277 -13.40 20.45 6.55
CA ARG A 277 -13.13 19.01 6.63
C ARG A 277 -11.80 18.71 7.33
N TRP A 278 -10.74 19.46 7.00
CA TRP A 278 -9.43 19.26 7.63
C TRP A 278 -9.46 19.62 9.11
N ALA A 279 -10.10 20.73 9.46
CA ALA A 279 -10.29 21.13 10.86
C ALA A 279 -11.14 20.11 11.64
N PHE A 280 -12.17 19.54 11.00
CA PHE A 280 -12.99 18.48 11.56
C PHE A 280 -12.18 17.22 11.84
N TRP A 281 -11.37 16.75 10.88
CA TRP A 281 -10.47 15.59 11.09
C TRP A 281 -9.53 15.80 12.26
N LYS A 282 -8.90 16.99 12.35
CA LYS A 282 -8.01 17.31 13.46
C LYS A 282 -8.74 17.30 14.79
N LYS A 283 -9.95 17.88 14.86
CA LYS A 283 -10.80 17.82 16.06
C LYS A 283 -11.13 16.38 16.45
N ARG A 284 -11.49 15.53 15.49
CA ARG A 284 -11.80 14.12 15.73
C ARG A 284 -10.60 13.37 16.29
N LEU A 285 -9.42 13.60 15.74
CA LEU A 285 -8.18 13.02 16.25
C LEU A 285 -7.84 13.53 17.65
N LEU A 286 -8.11 14.81 17.97
CA LEU A 286 -7.91 15.34 19.35
C LEU A 286 -8.82 14.64 20.38
N GLU A 287 -10.04 14.28 20.00
CA GLU A 287 -10.93 13.45 20.85
C GLU A 287 -10.32 12.06 21.05
N LEU A 288 -9.87 11.42 19.97
CA LEU A 288 -9.27 10.07 19.98
C LEU A 288 -7.89 10.03 20.67
N ALA A 289 -7.17 11.15 20.75
CA ALA A 289 -5.92 11.28 21.49
C ALA A 289 -6.09 11.17 23.02
N ASN A 290 -7.33 11.02 23.51
CA ASN A 290 -7.67 10.72 24.90
C ASN A 290 -8.32 9.32 25.06
N ASP A 291 -8.33 8.50 24.00
CA ASP A 291 -8.90 7.16 24.03
C ASP A 291 -8.19 6.26 25.07
N PRO A 292 -8.90 5.40 25.81
CA PRO A 292 -8.27 4.46 26.73
C PRO A 292 -7.33 3.47 26.03
N ASP A 293 -7.61 3.07 24.79
CA ASP A 293 -6.74 2.20 24.01
C ASP A 293 -5.45 2.93 23.59
N ASP A 294 -4.31 2.29 23.83
CA ASP A 294 -3.00 2.90 23.61
C ASP A 294 -2.66 3.04 22.12
N PHE A 295 -3.12 2.13 21.27
CA PHE A 295 -2.88 2.20 19.83
C PHE A 295 -3.65 3.34 19.19
N THR A 296 -4.95 3.42 19.48
CA THR A 296 -5.84 4.50 19.04
C THR A 296 -5.30 5.85 19.50
N ARG A 297 -5.01 5.98 20.80
CA ARG A 297 -4.48 7.21 21.39
C ARG A 297 -3.19 7.68 20.73
N ARG A 298 -2.20 6.78 20.57
CA ARG A 298 -0.90 7.13 19.97
C ARG A 298 -1.01 7.41 18.49
N GLY A 299 -1.79 6.62 17.75
CA GLY A 299 -2.08 6.85 16.33
C GLY A 299 -2.65 8.24 16.12
N ALA A 300 -3.62 8.64 16.96
CA ALA A 300 -4.22 9.97 16.89
C ALA A 300 -3.22 11.09 17.17
N GLN A 301 -2.37 10.94 18.20
CA GLN A 301 -1.32 11.91 18.53
C GLN A 301 -0.32 12.10 17.38
N LEU A 302 0.14 11.00 16.75
CA LEU A 302 1.03 11.05 15.60
C LEU A 302 0.36 11.71 14.40
N ALA A 303 -0.87 11.32 14.08
CA ALA A 303 -1.66 11.92 13.01
C ALA A 303 -1.79 13.45 13.19
N ILE A 304 -2.08 13.93 14.40
CA ILE A 304 -2.14 15.37 14.70
C ILE A 304 -0.79 16.04 14.43
N GLY A 305 0.31 15.46 14.89
CA GLY A 305 1.65 15.99 14.64
C GLY A 305 1.93 16.15 13.14
N TYR A 306 1.63 15.12 12.35
CA TYR A 306 1.79 15.18 10.89
C TYR A 306 0.84 16.17 10.22
N MET A 307 -0.39 16.36 10.73
CA MET A 307 -1.29 17.40 10.22
C MET A 307 -0.74 18.81 10.47
N ASP A 308 -0.08 19.03 11.60
CA ASP A 308 0.54 20.31 11.96
C ASP A 308 1.76 20.60 11.09
N GLU A 309 2.61 19.61 10.84
CA GLU A 309 3.73 19.71 9.91
C GLU A 309 3.27 20.02 8.47
N ALA A 310 2.21 19.34 8.00
CA ALA A 310 1.65 19.52 6.67
C ALA A 310 1.09 20.93 6.44
N THR A 311 0.61 21.59 7.49
CA THR A 311 0.04 22.95 7.42
C THR A 311 1.06 24.04 7.73
N GLY A 312 1.99 23.81 8.66
CA GLY A 312 3.09 24.74 8.97
C GLY A 312 4.05 24.94 7.80
N SER A 313 4.29 23.90 6.99
CA SER A 313 5.10 23.98 5.77
C SER A 313 4.50 24.88 4.67
N LEU A 314 3.24 25.33 4.84
CA LEU A 314 2.54 26.23 3.90
C LEU A 314 2.57 27.69 4.35
N THR A 315 2.91 28.00 5.61
CA THR A 315 2.97 29.38 6.13
C THR A 315 4.38 29.99 6.08
N GLU A 316 5.40 29.21 5.70
CA GLU A 316 6.80 29.66 5.58
C GLU A 316 7.26 29.90 4.12
N LYS A 317 6.34 29.98 3.14
CA LYS A 317 6.62 30.35 1.75
C LYS A 317 5.87 31.60 1.34
#